data_AF-A0A075FVN7-F1
#
_entry.id   AF-A0A075FVN7-F1
#
_cell.length_a   1.000
_cell.length_b   1.000
_cell.length_c   1.000
_cell.angle_alpha   90.00
_cell.angle_beta   90.00
_cell.angle_gamma   90.00
#
_symmetry.space_group_name_H-M   'P 1'
#
loop_
_entity.id
_entity.type
_entity.pdbx_description
1 polymer ?
#
loop_
_entity_poly.entity_id
_entity_poly.type
_entity_poly.pdbx_seq_one_letter_code
_entity_poly.pdbx_strand_id
1 'polypeptide(L)' 'MKKINFSKACCEISESLLQIVEPTKNQAKSEIKRVCSKYSLDRIPKNYEILATVNGKSYEKLQNVLLKNP' A
#
# COMPACT_ATOMS: atom_id res chain seq x y z
N MET A 1 -17.15 -1.53 11.98
CA MET A 1 -15.90 -2.34 12.05
C MET A 1 -15.14 -2.42 10.72
N LYS A 2 -15.76 -2.73 9.57
CA LYS A 2 -15.06 -2.95 8.28
C LYS A 2 -14.13 -1.80 7.81
N LYS A 3 -14.53 -0.53 7.98
CA LYS A 3 -13.69 0.64 7.60
C LYS A 3 -12.38 0.73 8.39
N ILE A 4 -12.35 0.29 9.65
CA ILE A 4 -11.15 0.33 10.50
C ILE A 4 -10.12 -0.66 9.96
N ASN A 5 -10.55 -1.85 9.56
CA ASN A 5 -9.67 -2.88 8.98
C ASN A 5 -9.09 -2.42 7.63
N PHE A 6 -9.89 -1.72 6.82
CA PHE A 6 -9.42 -1.19 5.53
C PHE A 6 -8.34 -0.12 5.71
N SER A 7 -8.56 0.86 6.59
CA SER A 7 -7.55 1.90 6.87
C SER A 7 -6.27 1.30 7.44
N LYS A 8 -6.39 0.36 8.40
CA LYS A 8 -5.23 -0.33 8.98
C LYS A 8 -4.45 -1.13 7.94
N ALA A 9 -5.14 -1.82 7.05
CA ALA A 9 -4.52 -2.55 5.96
C ALA A 9 -3.75 -1.61 5.01
N CYS A 10 -4.32 -0.46 4.65
CA CYS A 10 -3.63 0.52 3.81
C CYS A 10 -2.36 1.05 4.50
N CYS A 11 -2.45 1.37 5.80
CA CYS A 11 -1.28 1.76 6.59
C CYS A 11 -0.21 0.66 6.59
N GLU A 12 -0.57 -0.59 6.90
CA GLU A 12 0.38 -1.72 6.96
C GLU A 12 1.07 -1.97 5.60
N ILE A 13 0.32 -1.87 4.49
CA ILE A 13 0.90 -1.97 3.14
C ILE A 13 1.95 -0.86 2.95
N SER A 14 1.58 0.39 3.27
CA SER A 14 2.47 1.52 3.06
C SER A 14 3.74 1.43 3.91
N GLU A 15 3.61 1.06 5.19
CA GLU A 15 4.73 0.86 6.10
C GLU A 15 5.65 -0.26 5.62
N SER A 16 5.07 -1.42 5.24
CA SER A 16 5.85 -2.56 4.75
C SER A 16 6.65 -2.22 3.51
N LEU A 17 6.08 -1.44 2.58
CA LEU A 17 6.78 -1.01 1.38
C LEU A 17 7.86 0.03 1.67
N LEU A 18 7.65 0.93 2.63
CA LEU A 18 8.64 1.95 3.00
C LEU A 18 9.92 1.34 3.60
N GLN A 19 9.80 0.20 4.29
CA GLN A 19 10.95 -0.54 4.85
C GLN A 19 11.84 -1.18 3.77
N ILE A 20 11.33 -1.37 2.55
CA ILE A 20 12.12 -1.87 1.43
C ILE A 20 12.89 -0.68 0.83
N VAL A 21 14.22 -0.79 0.73
CA VAL A 21 15.08 0.29 0.22
C VAL A 21 14.63 0.74 -1.17
N GLU A 22 14.46 -0.21 -2.09
CA GLU A 22 13.92 0.00 -3.44
C GLU A 22 12.78 -1.01 -3.72
N PRO A 23 11.54 -0.68 -3.36
CA PRO A 23 10.41 -1.57 -3.58
C PRO A 23 10.12 -1.68 -5.08
N THR A 24 9.98 -2.90 -5.57
CA THR A 24 9.56 -3.17 -6.94
C THR A 24 8.04 -3.27 -7.05
N LYS A 25 7.50 -3.13 -8.26
CA LYS A 25 6.06 -3.33 -8.53
C LYS A 25 5.56 -4.72 -8.14
N ASN A 26 6.41 -5.73 -8.30
CA ASN A 26 6.05 -7.10 -7.94
C ASN A 26 5.97 -7.25 -6.42
N GLN A 27 6.92 -6.67 -5.68
CA GLN A 27 6.85 -6.62 -4.22
C GLN A 27 5.61 -5.87 -3.74
N ALA A 28 5.31 -4.70 -4.33
CA ALA A 28 4.09 -3.95 -4.00
C ALA A 28 2.82 -4.78 -4.22
N LYS A 29 2.68 -5.45 -5.38
CA LYS A 29 1.53 -6.32 -5.65
C LYS A 29 1.42 -7.49 -4.69
N SER A 30 2.53 -8.14 -4.38
CA SER A 30 2.56 -9.27 -3.44
C SER A 30 2.18 -8.82 -2.03
N GLU A 31 2.69 -7.67 -1.60
CA GLU A 31 2.44 -7.11 -0.28
C GLU A 31 0.98 -6.68 -0.12
N ILE A 32 0.42 -6.00 -1.13
CA ILE A 32 -1.01 -5.65 -1.18
C ILE A 32 -1.86 -6.91 -1.04
N LYS A 33 -1.57 -7.97 -1.81
CA LYS A 33 -2.31 -9.25 -1.73
C LYS A 33 -2.18 -9.90 -0.35
N ARG A 34 -0.96 -9.95 0.21
CA ARG A 34 -0.67 -10.51 1.54
C ARG A 34 -1.52 -9.84 2.62
N VAL A 35 -1.52 -8.51 2.64
CA VAL A 35 -2.27 -7.72 3.61
C VAL A 35 -3.78 -7.81 3.37
N CYS A 36 -4.23 -7.79 2.10
CA CYS A 36 -5.66 -8.00 1.79
C CYS A 36 -6.18 -9.32 2.36
N SER A 37 -5.43 -10.41 2.21
CA SER A 37 -5.78 -11.70 2.79
C SER A 37 -5.76 -11.68 4.32
N LYS A 38 -4.74 -11.07 4.94
CA LYS A 38 -4.60 -10.95 6.40
C LYS A 38 -5.79 -10.25 7.04
N TYR A 39 -6.28 -9.18 6.43
CA TYR A 39 -7.41 -8.40 6.94
C TYR A 39 -8.76 -8.85 6.37
N SER A 40 -8.77 -9.91 5.55
CA SER A 40 -9.96 -10.41 4.84
C SER A 40 -10.72 -9.27 4.16
N LEU A 41 -9.99 -8.41 3.43
CA LEU A 41 -10.59 -7.26 2.78
C LEU A 41 -11.56 -7.69 1.68
N ASP A 42 -12.74 -7.08 1.67
CA ASP A 42 -13.76 -7.31 0.64
C ASP A 42 -13.27 -6.89 -0.77
N ARG A 43 -12.27 -5.99 -0.84
CA ARG A 43 -11.66 -5.52 -2.09
C ARG A 43 -10.19 -5.15 -1.91
N ILE A 44 -9.46 -5.14 -3.03
CA ILE A 44 -8.08 -4.63 -3.08
C ILE A 44 -8.10 -3.09 -3.01
N PRO A 45 -7.32 -2.45 -2.12
CA PRO A 45 -7.21 -1.00 -2.06
C PRO A 45 -6.52 -0.46 -3.32
N LYS A 46 -7.03 0.65 -3.84
CA LYS A 46 -6.42 1.33 -4.99
C LYS A 46 -5.14 2.05 -4.58
N ASN A 47 -4.25 2.28 -5.54
CA ASN A 47 -2.95 2.91 -5.30
C ASN A 47 -3.07 4.26 -4.60
N TYR A 48 -4.05 5.10 -4.97
CA TYR A 48 -4.29 6.38 -4.29
C TYR A 48 -4.79 6.22 -2.84
N GLU A 49 -5.53 5.14 -2.52
CA GLU A 49 -6.01 4.89 -1.16
C GLU A 49 -4.85 4.52 -0.24
N ILE A 50 -3.87 3.77 -0.75
CA ILE A 50 -2.62 3.47 -0.04
C ILE A 50 -1.76 4.73 0.08
N LEU A 51 -1.64 5.51 -0.99
CA LEU A 51 -0.86 6.75 -0.95
C LEU A 51 -1.45 7.80 0.00
N ALA A 52 -2.76 7.79 0.22
CA ALA A 52 -3.42 8.66 1.19
C ALA A 52 -3.04 8.36 2.65
N THR A 53 -2.39 7.22 2.95
CA THR A 53 -1.93 6.89 4.31
C THR A 53 -0.51 7.38 4.61
N VAL A 54 0.19 7.96 3.64
CA VAL A 54 1.58 8.42 3.79
C VAL A 54 1.71 9.92 3.48
N ASN A 55 2.78 10.54 3.96
CA ASN A 55 3.04 11.97 3.79
C ASN A 55 4.42 12.26 3.18
N GLY A 56 4.56 13.43 2.56
CA GLY A 56 5.82 14.02 2.09
C GLY A 56 6.74 13.04 1.35
N LYS A 57 7.92 12.78 1.92
CA LYS A 57 8.97 11.92 1.32
C LYS A 57 8.51 10.46 1.11
N SER A 58 7.68 9.94 2.01
CA SER A 58 7.14 8.58 1.91
C SER A 58 6.16 8.46 0.74
N TYR A 59 5.42 9.54 0.47
CA TYR A 59 4.54 9.61 -0.70
C TYR A 59 5.34 9.51 -2.00
N GLU A 60 6.40 10.30 -2.17
CA GLU A 60 7.22 10.26 -3.40
C GLU A 60 7.84 8.87 -3.63
N LYS A 61 8.37 8.24 -2.57
CA LYS A 61 8.96 6.90 -2.64
C LYS A 61 7.92 5.87 -3.10
N LEU A 62 6.73 5.87 -2.50
CA LEU A 62 5.67 4.94 -2.87
C LEU A 62 5.01 5.29 -4.20
N GLN A 63 4.93 6.57 -4.55
CA GLN A 63 4.39 7.04 -5.82
C GLN A 63 5.14 6.42 -6.99
N ASN A 64 6.48 6.39 -6.95
CA ASN A 64 7.29 5.81 -8.02
C ASN A 64 7.01 4.31 -8.26
N VAL A 65 6.59 3.60 -7.22
CA VAL A 65 6.32 2.15 -7.27
C VAL A 65 4.85 1.87 -7.61
N LEU A 66 3.93 2.63 -7.01
CA LEU A 66 2.49 2.43 -7.12
C LEU A 66 1.87 3.15 -8.32
N LEU A 67 2.34 4.35 -8.66
CA LEU A 67 1.86 5.12 -9.80
C LEU A 67 2.93 5.10 -10.90
N LYS A 68 2.58 4.51 -12.05
CA LYS A 68 3.40 4.65 -13.24
C LYS A 68 2.96 5.94 -13.94
N ASN A 69 3.86 6.90 -14.16
CA ASN A 69 3.68 7.77 -15.32
C ASN A 69 3.85 6.89 -16.57
N PRO A 70 2.89 6.92 -17.52
CA PRO A 70 2.84 6.03 -18.67
C PRO A 70 4.21 5.82 -19.35
#